data_AF-A0A957NYD5-F1
#
_entry.id   AF-A0A957NYD5-F1
#
_cell.length_a   1.000
_cell.length_b   1.000
_cell.length_c   1.000
_cell.angle_alpha   90.00
_cell.angle_beta   90.00
_cell.angle_gamma   90.00
#
_symmetry.space_group_name_H-M   'P 1'
#
loop_
_entity.id
_entity.type
_entity.pdbx_description
1 polymer ?
#
loop_
_entity_poly.entity_id
_entity_poly.type
_entity_poly.pdbx_seq_one_letter_code
_entity_poly.pdbx_strand_id
1 'polypeptide(L)'
;MNNQSNTYSKIMTKAWSDPDFKARLLADPKAVLAEAGVQVPDGIHMKIIEDTSDVINIVLPASPAGGAVSEQDMEQIAGGTLPTIYLTCRWVC
;
A
#
# COMPACT_ATOMS: atom_id res chain seq x y z
N MET A 1 -18.22 1.96 12.09
CA MET A 1 -17.58 0.77 12.70
C MET A 1 -16.96 -0.02 11.55
N ASN A 2 -15.65 0.16 11.34
CA ASN A 2 -14.98 -0.09 10.07
C ASN A 2 -14.62 -1.58 9.93
N ASN A 3 -15.40 -2.31 9.13
CA ASN A 3 -15.20 -3.74 8.84
C ASN A 3 -13.86 -4.05 8.13
N GLN A 4 -13.15 -3.03 7.63
CA GLN A 4 -11.90 -3.17 6.87
C GLN A 4 -10.73 -3.64 7.74
N SER A 5 -10.61 -3.18 8.98
CA SER A 5 -9.47 -3.50 9.86
C SER A 5 -9.37 -4.99 10.22
N ASN A 6 -10.51 -5.69 10.29
CA ASN A 6 -10.56 -7.12 10.62
C ASN A 6 -10.09 -7.99 9.44
N THR A 7 -10.39 -7.57 8.21
CA THR A 7 -10.03 -8.32 7.00
C THR A 7 -8.54 -8.25 6.69
N TYR A 8 -7.91 -7.08 6.79
CA TYR A 8 -6.48 -6.91 6.53
C TYR A 8 -5.61 -7.68 7.53
N SER A 9 -5.99 -7.70 8.81
CA SER A 9 -5.29 -8.48 9.83
C SER A 9 -5.25 -9.97 9.47
N LYS A 10 -6.38 -10.55 9.02
CA LYS A 10 -6.45 -11.96 8.60
C LYS A 10 -5.56 -12.26 7.40
N ILE A 11 -5.51 -11.35 6.42
CA ILE A 11 -4.66 -11.49 5.23
C ILE A 11 -3.18 -11.47 5.64
N MET A 12 -2.79 -10.56 6.54
CA MET A 12 -1.42 -10.49 7.06
C MET A 12 -1.04 -11.76 7.82
N THR A 13 -1.89 -12.24 8.73
CA THR A 13 -1.63 -13.48 9.46
C THR A 13 -1.48 -14.68 8.52
N LYS A 14 -2.30 -14.76 7.47
CA LYS A 14 -2.19 -15.80 6.45
C LYS A 14 -0.89 -15.69 5.67
N ALA A 15 -0.49 -14.48 5.27
CA ALA A 15 0.79 -14.25 4.57
C ALA A 15 2.02 -14.61 5.41
N TRP A 16 1.97 -14.46 6.74
CA TRP A 16 3.07 -14.90 7.60
C TRP A 16 3.12 -16.42 7.80
N SER A 17 1.98 -17.10 7.73
CA SER A 17 1.88 -18.54 7.99
C SER A 17 2.00 -19.40 6.73
N ASP A 18 1.71 -18.84 5.55
CA ASP A 18 1.67 -19.53 4.26
C ASP A 18 2.58 -18.80 3.25
N PRO A 19 3.81 -19.33 3.02
CA PRO A 19 4.77 -18.73 2.08
C PRO A 19 4.27 -18.69 0.63
N ASP A 20 3.45 -19.66 0.21
CA ASP A 20 2.90 -19.69 -1.16
C ASP A 20 1.82 -18.63 -1.33
N PHE A 21 0.98 -18.43 -0.32
CA PHE A 21 0.04 -17.31 -0.29
C PHE A 21 0.77 -15.97 -0.31
N LYS A 22 1.84 -15.82 0.46
CA LYS A 22 2.69 -14.62 0.46
C LYS A 22 3.30 -14.34 -0.91
N ALA A 23 3.85 -15.37 -1.57
CA ALA A 23 4.43 -15.24 -2.90
C ALA A 23 3.38 -14.78 -3.93
N ARG A 24 2.17 -15.36 -3.91
CA ARG A 24 1.05 -14.91 -4.76
C ARG A 24 0.64 -13.47 -4.45
N LEU A 25 0.56 -13.11 -3.17
CA LEU A 25 0.17 -11.77 -2.73
C LEU A 25 1.17 -10.70 -3.17
N LEU A 26 2.47 -11.01 -3.17
CA LEU A 26 3.51 -10.12 -3.68
C LEU A 26 3.53 -10.01 -5.21
N ALA A 27 3.14 -11.07 -5.92
CA ALA A 27 3.11 -11.11 -7.38
C ALA A 27 1.87 -10.41 -7.98
N ASP A 28 0.68 -10.71 -7.46
CA ASP A 28 -0.58 -10.09 -7.89
C ASP A 28 -1.50 -9.82 -6.69
N PRO A 29 -1.30 -8.67 -6.02
CA PRO A 29 -2.11 -8.32 -4.86
C PRO A 29 -3.58 -8.09 -5.22
N LYS A 30 -3.89 -7.61 -6.43
CA LYS A 30 -5.29 -7.33 -6.82
C LYS A 30 -6.08 -8.63 -6.95
N ALA A 31 -5.51 -9.65 -7.59
CA ALA A 31 -6.15 -10.96 -7.72
C ALA A 31 -6.36 -11.63 -6.36
N VAL A 32 -5.31 -11.64 -5.52
CA VAL A 32 -5.37 -12.32 -4.20
C VAL A 32 -6.32 -11.61 -3.23
N LEU A 33 -6.38 -10.28 -3.26
CA LEU A 33 -7.34 -9.53 -2.44
C LEU A 33 -8.78 -9.70 -2.92
N ALA A 34 -9.00 -9.82 -4.24
CA ALA A 34 -10.31 -10.11 -4.79
C ALA A 34 -10.84 -11.48 -4.33
N GLU A 35 -9.98 -12.51 -4.23
CA GLU A 35 -10.33 -13.80 -3.62
C GLU A 35 -10.79 -13.66 -2.15
N ALA A 36 -10.24 -12.69 -1.42
CA ALA A 36 -10.59 -12.39 -0.03
C ALA A 36 -11.79 -11.43 0.12
N GLY A 37 -12.44 -11.03 -0.98
CA GLY A 37 -13.58 -10.12 -0.99
C GLY A 37 -13.21 -8.64 -0.84
N VAL A 38 -11.93 -8.29 -0.99
CA VAL A 38 -11.45 -6.89 -0.97
C VAL A 38 -11.28 -6.41 -2.41
N GLN A 39 -12.15 -5.50 -2.84
CA GLN A 39 -12.06 -4.93 -4.19
C GLN A 39 -11.18 -3.69 -4.19
N VAL A 40 -10.20 -3.69 -5.10
CA VAL A 40 -9.34 -2.53 -5.39
C VAL A 40 -10.00 -1.72 -6.50
N PRO A 41 -10.19 -0.39 -6.33
CA PRO A 41 -10.76 0.46 -7.37
C PRO A 41 -10.00 0.37 -8.70
N ASP A 42 -10.72 0.49 -9.80
CA ASP A 42 -10.12 0.51 -11.13
C ASP A 42 -9.30 1.79 -11.36
N GLY A 43 -8.17 1.63 -12.06
CA GLY A 43 -7.19 2.70 -12.28
C GLY A 43 -6.09 2.83 -11.22
N ILE A 44 -6.16 2.07 -10.12
CA ILE A 44 -5.10 2.06 -9.10
C ILE A 44 -4.17 0.86 -9.31
N HIS A 45 -2.88 1.15 -9.47
CA HIS A 45 -1.85 0.11 -9.45
C HIS A 45 -1.45 -0.19 -8.00
N MET A 46 -1.87 -1.35 -7.50
CA MET A 46 -1.50 -1.81 -6.16
C MET A 46 -0.20 -2.62 -6.21
N LYS A 47 0.73 -2.29 -5.32
CA LYS A 47 1.95 -3.07 -5.09
C LYS A 47 2.13 -3.26 -3.59
N ILE A 48 2.41 -4.49 -3.17
CA ILE A 48 2.79 -4.80 -1.80
C ILE A 48 4.31 -4.94 -1.76
N ILE A 49 4.93 -4.25 -0.81
CA ILE A 49 6.36 -4.32 -0.55
C ILE A 49 6.51 -4.85 0.87
N GLU A 50 7.37 -5.84 1.04
CA GLU A 50 7.71 -6.35 2.36
C GLU A 50 8.71 -5.41 3.03
N ASP A 51 8.45 -5.09 4.29
CA ASP A 51 9.39 -4.34 5.12
C ASP A 51 10.42 -5.32 5.71
N THR A 52 11.61 -5.34 5.11
CA THR A 52 12.73 -6.19 5.52
C THR A 52 13.81 -5.35 6.21
N SER A 53 14.61 -5.94 7.09
CA SER A 53 15.69 -5.23 7.82
C SER A 53 16.69 -4.51 6.91
N ASP A 54 16.80 -4.94 5.66
CA ASP A 54 17.83 -4.50 4.73
C ASP A 54 17.37 -3.30 3.88
N VAL A 55 16.08 -2.98 3.87
CA VAL A 55 15.49 -1.96 3.00
C VAL A 55 14.57 -1.05 3.79
N ILE A 56 14.91 0.24 3.83
CA ILE A 56 14.06 1.28 4.41
C ILE A 56 13.11 1.81 3.33
N ASN A 57 11.81 1.60 3.50
CA ASN A 57 10.78 2.09 2.59
C ASN A 57 10.24 3.45 3.09
N ILE A 58 10.45 4.51 2.30
CA ILE A 58 9.89 5.84 2.58
C ILE A 58 8.78 6.13 1.56
N VAL A 59 7.61 6.54 2.07
CA VAL A 59 6.49 6.97 1.22
C VAL A 59 6.66 8.45 0.91
N LEU A 60 6.86 8.77 -0.37
CA LEU A 60 6.83 10.14 -0.85
C LEU A 60 5.47 10.41 -1.51
N PRO A 61 4.59 11.20 -0.88
CA PRO A 61 3.30 11.56 -1.49
C PRO A 61 3.50 12.39 -2.75
N ALA A 62 2.52 12.35 -3.65
CA ALA A 62 2.53 13.17 -4.86
C ALA A 62 2.59 14.66 -4.49
N SER A 63 3.33 15.44 -5.27
CA SER A 63 3.38 16.89 -5.08
C SER A 63 1.98 17.48 -5.22
N PRO A 64 1.50 18.29 -4.24
CA PRO A 64 0.20 18.93 -4.36
C PRO A 64 0.18 19.83 -5.60
N ALA A 65 -0.88 19.72 -6.39
CA ALA A 65 -1.00 20.46 -7.64
C ALA A 65 -1.03 21.97 -7.36
N GLY A 66 0.01 22.70 -7.78
CA GLY A 66 0.08 24.16 -7.69
C GLY A 66 1.25 24.74 -6.91
N GLY A 67 2.16 23.92 -6.36
CA GLY A 67 3.41 24.38 -5.75
C GLY A 67 3.27 25.10 -4.39
N ALA A 68 2.05 25.42 -3.98
CA ALA A 68 1.73 25.87 -2.63
C ALA A 68 1.25 24.66 -1.81
N VAL A 69 1.96 24.36 -0.73
CA VAL A 69 1.55 23.36 0.26
C VAL A 69 0.66 24.08 1.27
N SER A 70 -0.63 23.74 1.31
CA SER A 70 -1.54 24.27 2.33
C SER A 70 -1.31 23.58 3.68
N GLU A 71 -1.77 24.19 4.78
CA GLU A 71 -1.74 23.54 6.10
C GLU A 71 -2.50 22.20 6.10
N GLN A 72 -3.54 22.08 5.27
CA GLN A 72 -4.29 20.84 5.07
C GLN A 72 -3.47 19.76 4.34
N ASP A 73 -2.65 20.15 3.36
CA ASP A 73 -1.73 19.23 2.68
C ASP A 73 -0.65 18.71 3.64
N MET A 74 -0.14 19.57 4.53
CA MET A 74 0.85 19.17 5.55
C MET A 74 0.26 18.18 6.56
N GLU A 75 -0.95 18.42 7.05
CA GLU A 75 -1.68 17.51 7.94
C GLU A 75 -1.88 16.15 7.25
N GLN A 76 -2.21 16.14 5.96
CA GLN A 76 -2.44 14.92 5.19
C GLN A 76 -1.16 14.11 4.91
N ILE A 77 -0.03 14.80 4.69
CA ILE A 77 1.29 14.18 4.54
C ILE A 77 1.76 13.59 5.88
N ALA A 78 1.58 14.31 6.99
CA ALA A 78 1.99 13.86 8.32
C ALA A 78 1.07 12.77 8.90
N GLY A 79 -0.23 12.79 8.53
CA GLY A 79 -1.26 11.89 9.04
C GLY A 79 -1.34 10.52 8.36
N GLY A 80 -0.55 10.27 7.31
CA GLY A 80 -0.45 8.95 6.66
C GLY A 80 -1.78 8.40 6.11
N THR A 81 -2.78 9.25 5.87
CA THR A 81 -4.17 8.83 5.61
C THR A 81 -4.47 8.58 4.12
N LEU A 82 -3.49 8.75 3.24
CA LEU A 82 -3.62 8.41 1.83
C LEU A 82 -3.60 6.88 1.64
N PRO A 83 -4.43 6.30 0.75
CA PRO A 83 -4.21 4.94 0.29
C PRO A 83 -2.80 4.91 -0.28
N THR A 84 -1.90 4.19 0.38
CA THR A 84 -0.44 4.35 0.21
C THR A 84 -0.03 4.11 -1.25
N ILE A 85 0.18 5.19 -1.99
CA ILE A 85 0.73 5.16 -3.36
C ILE A 85 2.25 5.17 -3.21
N TYR A 86 2.88 4.03 -3.44
CA TYR A 86 4.32 4.01 -3.69
C TYR A 86 4.55 4.48 -5.13
N LEU A 87 4.99 5.73 -5.30
CA LEU A 87 5.73 6.13 -6.49
C LEU A 87 7.07 5.39 -6.44
N THR A 88 7.16 4.22 -7.08
CA THR A 88 8.47 3.61 -7.30
C THR A 88 9.23 4.49 -8.29
N CYS A 89 10.02 5.43 -7.78
CA CYS A 89 11.01 6.12 -8.59
C CYS A 89 12.08 5.08 -8.92
N ARG A 90 11.93 4.42 -10.08
CA ARG A 90 12.96 3.55 -10.63
C ARG A 90 14.09 4.44 -11.13
N TRP A 91 15.01 4.79 -10.24
CA TRP A 91 16.35 5.23 -10.64
C TRP A 91 17.08 4.00 -11.15
N VAL A 92 16.96 3.75 -12.46
CA VAL A 92 17.90 2.90 -13.18
C VAL A 92 19.15 3.76 -13.37
N CYS A 93 20.25 3.41 -12.72
CA CYS A 93 21.59 3.87 -13.09
C CYS A 93 22.02 3.22 -14.41
#